data_AF-A0A925KPB2-F1
#
_entry.id   AF-A0A925KPB2-F1
#
_cell.length_a   1.000
_cell.length_b   1.000
_cell.length_c   1.000
_cell.angle_alpha   90.00
_cell.angle_beta   90.00
_cell.angle_gamma   90.00
#
_symmetry.space_group_name_H-M   'P 1'
#
loop_
_entity.id
_entity.type
_entity.pdbx_description
1 polymer ?
#
loop_
_entity_poly.entity_id
_entity_poly.type
_entity_poly.pdbx_seq_one_letter_code
_entity_poly.pdbx_strand_id
1 'polypeptide(L)'
;SAWDVVERGYGVCRDLAHVSVALCRAFNLPTRYVSGHVPDIGVFDPGLTMDFHAYLEVYLGGYWHTFDARYNALRIGRVKIAHGMDAIDGAFATIYGQATLTRFEIWAYQIDRSQVRVGDPIDLSKRLDGTVELKLTA
;
A
#
# COMPACT_ATOMS: atom_id res chain seq x y z
N SER A 1 1.93 17.85 1.56
CA SER A 1 2.03 17.80 0.08
C SER A 1 3.43 17.35 -0.30
N ALA A 2 3.74 17.13 -1.58
CA ALA A 2 5.09 16.77 -2.01
C ALA A 2 6.14 17.84 -1.61
N TRP A 3 5.78 19.12 -1.71
CA TRP A 3 6.64 20.24 -1.32
C TRP A 3 7.07 20.18 0.15
N ASP A 4 6.10 20.04 1.06
CA ASP A 4 6.37 20.00 2.51
C ASP A 4 7.29 18.84 2.90
N VAL A 5 7.20 17.72 2.17
CA VAL A 5 8.01 16.53 2.41
C VAL A 5 9.44 16.74 1.94
N VAL A 6 9.63 17.43 0.81
CA VAL A 6 10.96 17.82 0.32
C VAL A 6 11.64 18.78 1.30
N GLU A 7 10.91 19.77 1.83
CA GLU A 7 11.47 20.70 2.83
C GLU A 7 11.85 20.00 4.14
N ARG A 8 10.99 19.12 4.66
CA ARG A 8 11.25 18.46 5.96
C ARG A 8 12.17 17.23 5.88
N GLY A 9 12.32 16.61 4.70
CA GLY A 9 13.24 15.50 4.45
C GLY A 9 12.82 14.12 4.95
N TYR A 10 11.59 13.94 5.46
CA TYR A 10 11.07 12.64 5.90
C TYR A 10 9.55 12.52 5.70
N GLY A 11 9.01 11.29 5.76
CA GLY A 11 7.57 11.06 5.65
C GLY A 11 7.21 9.59 5.64
N VAL A 12 5.90 9.30 5.65
CA VAL A 12 5.38 7.93 5.51
C VAL A 12 5.25 7.54 4.03
N CYS A 13 4.82 6.32 3.74
CA CYS A 13 4.66 5.81 2.37
C CYS A 13 3.89 6.76 1.44
N ARG A 14 2.76 7.31 1.90
CA ARG A 14 1.95 8.29 1.15
C ARG A 14 2.78 9.50 0.74
N ASP A 15 3.54 10.04 1.69
CA ASP A 15 4.31 11.26 1.52
C ASP A 15 5.44 11.03 0.51
N LEU A 16 6.18 9.92 0.64
CA LEU A 16 7.22 9.53 -0.30
C LEU A 16 6.68 9.28 -1.70
N ALA A 17 5.52 8.61 -1.82
CA ALA A 17 4.86 8.39 -3.10
C ALA A 17 4.46 9.73 -3.77
N HIS A 18 3.93 10.71 -3.02
CA HIS A 18 3.66 12.04 -3.58
C HIS A 18 4.92 12.75 -4.08
N VAL A 19 6.02 12.70 -3.31
CA VAL A 19 7.29 13.28 -3.76
C VAL A 19 7.77 12.62 -5.04
N SER A 20 7.79 11.29 -5.10
CA SER A 20 8.20 10.56 -6.30
C SER A 20 7.31 10.87 -7.50
N VAL A 21 5.98 10.94 -7.32
CA VAL A 21 5.04 11.31 -8.38
C VAL A 21 5.32 12.72 -8.89
N ALA A 22 5.52 13.69 -7.98
CA ALA A 22 5.80 15.08 -8.33
C ALA A 22 7.14 15.22 -9.09
N LEU A 23 8.20 14.55 -8.62
CA LEU A 23 9.51 14.56 -9.26
C LEU A 23 9.44 13.93 -10.67
N CYS A 24 8.80 12.77 -10.82
CA CYS A 24 8.65 12.16 -12.15
C CYS A 24 7.91 13.08 -13.12
N ARG A 25 6.81 13.71 -12.67
CA ARG A 25 6.06 14.67 -13.50
C ARG A 25 6.88 15.92 -13.83
N ALA A 26 7.74 16.39 -12.94
CA ALA A 26 8.66 17.50 -13.22
C ALA A 26 9.68 17.16 -14.33
N PHE A 27 10.02 15.87 -14.50
CA PHE A 27 10.82 15.37 -15.62
C PHE A 27 9.98 14.89 -16.81
N ASN A 28 8.71 15.31 -16.92
CA ASN A 28 7.78 14.94 -17.99
C ASN A 28 7.50 13.43 -18.13
N LEU A 29 7.67 12.66 -17.05
CA LEU A 29 7.35 11.24 -17.03
C LEU A 29 5.88 11.04 -16.63
N PRO A 30 5.03 10.40 -17.46
CA PRO A 30 3.65 10.11 -17.09
C PRO A 30 3.63 9.15 -15.91
N THR A 31 3.05 9.60 -14.80
CA THR A 31 3.16 8.92 -13.50
C THR A 31 1.82 8.96 -12.78
N ARG A 32 1.43 7.84 -12.18
CA ARG A 32 0.24 7.72 -11.33
C ARG A 32 0.60 7.31 -9.91
N TYR A 33 -0.14 7.86 -8.96
CA TYR A 33 -0.14 7.43 -7.58
C TYR A 33 -0.91 6.12 -7.46
N VAL A 34 -0.46 5.22 -6.59
CA VAL A 34 -1.11 3.94 -6.34
C VAL A 34 -1.33 3.75 -4.85
N SER A 35 -2.58 3.47 -4.50
CA SER A 35 -3.01 3.00 -3.18
C SER A 35 -3.18 1.49 -3.22
N GLY A 36 -2.61 0.79 -2.26
CA GLY A 36 -2.62 -0.67 -2.25
C GLY A 36 -2.13 -1.24 -0.94
N HIS A 37 -1.66 -2.47 -1.00
CA HIS A 37 -1.06 -3.17 0.13
C HIS A 37 0.19 -3.91 -0.34
N VAL A 38 1.22 -3.93 0.51
CA VAL A 38 2.47 -4.67 0.27
C VAL A 38 2.70 -5.55 1.49
N PRO A 39 2.37 -6.84 1.42
CA PRO A 39 2.53 -7.73 2.55
C PRO A 39 4.00 -8.07 2.76
N ASP A 40 4.33 -8.55 3.96
CA ASP A 40 5.66 -9.05 4.33
C ASP A 40 5.91 -10.49 3.85
N ILE A 41 5.47 -10.80 2.62
CA ILE A 41 5.71 -12.09 1.97
C ILE A 41 7.11 -12.08 1.33
N GLY A 42 7.91 -13.10 1.61
CA GLY A 42 9.24 -13.28 1.02
C GLY A 42 10.30 -12.30 1.55
N VAL A 43 10.02 -11.65 2.68
CA VAL A 43 10.95 -10.78 3.40
C VAL A 43 10.96 -11.12 4.89
N PHE A 44 11.90 -10.58 5.64
CA PHE A 44 11.87 -10.65 7.10
C PHE A 44 10.65 -9.88 7.64
N ASP A 45 9.78 -10.56 8.39
CA ASP A 45 8.66 -9.94 9.09
C ASP A 45 9.20 -9.10 10.27
N PRO A 46 9.02 -7.77 10.26
CA PRO A 46 9.48 -6.92 11.34
C PRO A 46 8.65 -7.04 12.63
N GLY A 47 7.59 -7.86 12.66
CA GLY A 47 6.67 -8.00 13.79
C GLY A 47 5.80 -6.76 14.00
N LEU A 48 5.67 -5.93 12.97
CA LEU A 48 4.84 -4.73 12.97
C LEU A 48 3.48 -5.06 12.35
N THR A 49 2.44 -4.35 12.78
CA THR A 49 1.12 -4.48 12.17
C THR A 49 1.18 -4.03 10.72
N MET A 50 0.58 -4.83 9.84
CA MET A 50 0.45 -4.48 8.43
C MET A 50 -0.50 -3.28 8.25
N ASP A 51 -0.26 -2.52 7.18
CA ASP A 51 -1.01 -1.31 6.84
C ASP A 51 -1.24 -1.25 5.32
N PHE A 52 -2.11 -0.36 4.87
CA PHE A 52 -2.09 0.08 3.49
C PHE A 52 -0.73 0.68 3.16
N HIS A 53 -0.40 0.60 1.88
CA HIS A 53 0.83 1.13 1.35
C HIS A 53 0.55 1.97 0.11
N ALA A 54 1.37 2.99 -0.05
CA ALA A 54 1.31 3.90 -1.17
C ALA A 54 2.62 3.86 -1.94
N TYR A 55 2.52 3.80 -3.25
CA TYR A 55 3.65 3.76 -4.17
C TYR A 55 3.26 4.43 -5.49
N LEU A 56 4.12 4.34 -6.51
CA LEU A 56 3.87 4.96 -7.81
C LEU A 56 4.08 3.98 -8.96
N GLU A 57 3.46 4.30 -10.08
CA GLU A 57 3.77 3.68 -11.35
C GLU A 57 4.11 4.74 -12.39
N VAL A 58 5.18 4.48 -13.16
CA VAL A 58 5.65 5.36 -14.24
C VAL A 58 5.45 4.66 -15.57
N TYR A 59 4.88 5.36 -16.55
CA TYR A 59 4.65 4.84 -17.88
C TYR A 59 5.90 4.98 -18.74
N LEU A 60 6.54 3.85 -19.07
CA LEU A 60 7.78 3.80 -19.85
C LEU A 60 7.70 2.67 -20.88
N GLY A 61 7.99 2.99 -22.14
CA GLY A 61 8.08 1.99 -23.21
C GLY A 61 6.78 1.21 -23.47
N GLY A 62 5.62 1.83 -23.24
CA GLY A 62 4.31 1.18 -23.46
C GLY A 62 3.69 0.54 -22.22
N TYR A 63 4.41 0.49 -21.10
CA TYR A 63 4.00 -0.24 -19.89
C TYR A 63 4.07 0.62 -18.64
N TRP A 64 3.26 0.27 -17.64
CA TRP A 64 3.34 0.85 -16.30
C TRP A 64 4.33 0.05 -15.45
N HIS A 65 5.37 0.73 -14.95
CA HIS A 65 6.40 0.14 -14.10
C HIS A 65 6.23 0.62 -12.66
N THR A 66 6.26 -0.31 -11.71
CA THR A 66 6.09 -0.01 -10.28
C THR A 66 7.41 0.44 -9.66
N PHE A 67 7.36 1.55 -8.93
CA PHE A 67 8.47 2.05 -8.09
C PHE A 67 7.95 2.29 -6.68
N ASP A 68 8.84 2.19 -5.69
CA ASP A 68 8.48 2.32 -4.29
C ASP A 68 9.62 2.95 -3.49
N ALA A 69 9.51 4.24 -3.21
CA ALA A 69 10.53 5.00 -2.51
C ALA A 69 10.67 4.64 -1.02
N ARG A 70 9.69 3.94 -0.41
CA ARG A 70 9.81 3.51 0.99
C ARG A 70 10.81 2.38 1.15
N TYR A 71 10.71 1.37 0.29
CA TYR A 71 11.51 0.15 0.42
C TYR A 71 12.69 0.10 -0.54
N ASN A 72 12.59 0.75 -1.70
CA ASN A 72 13.60 0.73 -2.77
C ASN A 72 14.16 -0.67 -3.07
N ALA A 73 13.30 -1.69 -2.97
CA ALA A 73 13.63 -3.10 -3.14
C ALA A 73 12.46 -3.84 -3.78
N LEU A 74 12.76 -4.94 -4.46
CA LEU A 74 11.73 -5.79 -5.05
C LEU A 74 10.89 -6.43 -3.94
N ARG A 75 9.57 -6.32 -4.08
CA ARG A 75 8.59 -6.89 -3.14
C ARG A 75 7.55 -7.67 -3.93
N ILE A 76 7.24 -8.88 -3.48
CA ILE A 76 6.21 -9.73 -4.06
C ILE A 76 4.87 -9.54 -3.34
N GLY A 77 3.79 -10.03 -3.94
CA GLY A 77 2.47 -10.02 -3.31
C GLY A 77 1.78 -8.65 -3.24
N ARG A 78 2.26 -7.65 -3.99
CA ARG A 78 1.60 -6.33 -4.03
C ARG A 78 0.15 -6.48 -4.49
N VAL A 79 -0.78 -5.95 -3.71
CA VAL A 79 -2.19 -5.88 -4.07
C VAL A 79 -2.53 -4.43 -4.38
N LYS A 80 -2.79 -4.15 -5.66
CA LYS A 80 -3.23 -2.82 -6.08
C LYS A 80 -4.72 -2.66 -5.79
N ILE A 81 -5.09 -1.59 -5.10
CA ILE A 81 -6.48 -1.27 -4.77
C ILE A 81 -7.01 -0.19 -5.69
N ALA A 82 -6.30 0.94 -5.77
CA ALA A 82 -6.68 2.08 -6.59
C ALA A 82 -5.45 2.79 -7.17
N HIS A 83 -5.64 3.56 -8.24
CA HIS A 83 -4.62 4.45 -8.78
C HIS A 83 -5.23 5.74 -9.31
N GLY A 84 -4.47 6.83 -9.28
CA GLY A 84 -4.95 8.12 -9.78
C GLY A 84 -3.85 9.18 -9.85
N MET A 85 -4.27 10.45 -9.85
CA MET A 85 -3.35 11.57 -9.87
C MET A 85 -2.58 11.67 -8.56
N ASP A 86 -3.25 11.47 -7.44
CA ASP A 86 -2.68 11.53 -6.09
C ASP A 86 -3.56 10.77 -5.07
N ALA A 87 -3.32 10.97 -3.77
CA ALA A 87 -4.04 10.29 -2.70
C ALA A 87 -5.54 10.63 -2.60
N ILE A 88 -6.01 11.71 -3.22
CA ILE A 88 -7.45 12.05 -3.27
C ILE A 88 -8.21 10.99 -4.08
N ASP A 89 -7.62 10.50 -5.17
CA ASP A 89 -8.22 9.48 -6.05
C ASP A 89 -8.12 8.05 -5.48
N GLY A 90 -7.36 7.87 -4.39
CA GLY A 90 -7.06 6.56 -3.79
C GLY A 90 -7.16 6.56 -2.26
N ALA A 91 -7.95 7.48 -1.70
CA ALA A 91 -8.15 7.58 -0.26
C ALA A 91 -8.84 6.32 0.26
N PHE A 92 -8.36 5.77 1.39
CA PHE A 92 -9.02 4.64 2.04
C PHE A 92 -10.45 5.00 2.51
N ALA A 93 -10.60 6.19 3.08
CA ALA A 93 -11.89 6.71 3.51
C ALA A 93 -11.93 8.23 3.34
N THR A 94 -13.02 8.73 2.76
CA THR A 94 -13.34 10.16 2.70
C THR A 94 -14.52 10.42 3.63
N ILE A 95 -14.29 11.20 4.68
CA ILE A 95 -15.26 11.40 5.76
C ILE A 95 -15.95 12.76 5.56
N TYR A 96 -17.27 12.75 5.43
CA TYR A 96 -18.12 13.94 5.39
C TYR A 96 -18.87 14.05 6.71
N GLY A 97 -18.48 14.98 7.57
CA GLY A 97 -18.98 15.09 8.94
C GLY A 97 -17.94 14.63 9.97
N GLN A 98 -18.39 14.19 11.14
CA GLN A 98 -17.51 13.71 12.21
C GLN A 98 -17.52 12.19 12.29
N ALA A 99 -16.35 11.58 12.26
CA ALA A 99 -16.15 10.17 12.55
C ALA A 99 -14.82 9.97 13.27
N THR A 100 -14.77 9.01 14.19
CA THR A 100 -13.55 8.61 14.89
C THR A 100 -13.18 7.21 14.45
N LEU A 101 -11.96 7.03 13.96
CA LEU A 101 -11.42 5.70 13.68
C LEU A 101 -11.16 4.99 15.01
N THR A 102 -11.99 4.00 15.35
CA THR A 102 -11.85 3.22 16.58
C THR A 102 -10.89 2.05 16.42
N ARG A 103 -10.85 1.45 15.23
CA ARG A 103 -10.00 0.31 14.94
C ARG A 103 -9.65 0.23 13.46
N PHE A 104 -8.44 -0.23 13.19
CA PHE A 104 -7.91 -0.42 11.85
C PHE A 104 -6.95 -1.60 11.86
N GLU A 105 -7.18 -2.58 10.98
CA GLU A 105 -6.36 -3.78 10.89
C GLU A 105 -6.29 -4.23 9.44
N ILE A 106 -5.06 -4.40 8.97
CA ILE A 106 -4.75 -5.00 7.67
C ILE A 106 -3.90 -6.23 7.95
N TRP A 107 -4.09 -7.28 7.17
CA TRP A 107 -3.30 -8.49 7.26
C TRP A 107 -3.31 -9.19 5.91
N ALA A 108 -2.32 -10.05 5.71
CA ALA A 108 -2.22 -10.92 4.55
C ALA A 108 -1.45 -12.19 4.92
N TYR A 109 -1.65 -13.22 4.12
CA TYR A 109 -0.82 -14.41 4.15
C TYR A 109 -0.65 -14.98 2.75
N GLN A 110 0.44 -15.72 2.56
CA GLN A 110 0.70 -16.39 1.30
C GLN A 110 -0.20 -17.63 1.17
N ILE A 111 -0.77 -17.81 -0.01
CA ILE A 111 -1.60 -18.96 -0.36
C ILE A 111 -1.07 -19.64 -1.62
N ASP A 112 -1.23 -20.96 -1.68
CA ASP A 112 -1.07 -21.71 -2.92
C ASP A 112 -2.35 -21.58 -3.76
N ARG A 113 -2.23 -20.95 -4.93
CA ARG A 113 -3.36 -20.72 -5.85
C ARG A 113 -4.01 -22.00 -6.34
N SER A 114 -3.32 -23.15 -6.28
CA SER A 114 -3.90 -24.44 -6.63
C SER A 114 -4.85 -24.99 -5.56
N GLN A 115 -4.73 -24.50 -4.33
CA GLN A 115 -5.46 -25.01 -3.16
C GLN A 115 -6.64 -24.14 -2.73
N VAL A 116 -6.75 -22.91 -3.24
CA VAL A 116 -7.74 -21.92 -2.80
C VAL A 116 -8.44 -21.25 -3.99
N ARG A 117 -9.71 -20.93 -3.80
CA ARG A 117 -10.58 -20.24 -4.75
C ARG A 117 -11.18 -18.99 -4.12
N VAL A 118 -11.60 -18.06 -4.98
CA VAL A 118 -12.37 -16.89 -4.52
C VAL A 118 -13.68 -17.39 -3.91
N GLY A 119 -13.94 -17.01 -2.66
CA GLY A 119 -15.10 -17.45 -1.88
C GLY A 119 -14.82 -18.56 -0.88
N ASP A 120 -13.65 -19.20 -0.93
CA ASP A 120 -13.24 -20.16 0.10
C ASP A 120 -13.09 -19.47 1.47
N PRO A 121 -13.33 -20.19 2.58
CA PRO A 121 -13.13 -19.66 3.92
C PRO A 121 -11.70 -19.16 4.12
N ILE A 122 -11.57 -18.05 4.85
CA ILE A 122 -10.28 -17.49 5.25
C ILE A 122 -9.70 -18.34 6.38
N ASP A 123 -8.45 -18.77 6.21
CA ASP A 123 -7.69 -19.52 7.20
C ASP A 123 -6.78 -18.58 7.99
N LEU A 124 -7.31 -18.07 9.12
CA LEU A 124 -6.60 -17.11 9.97
C LEU A 124 -5.35 -17.70 10.63
N SER A 125 -5.23 -19.03 10.70
CA SER A 125 -4.01 -19.69 11.23
C SER A 125 -2.77 -19.44 10.39
N LYS A 126 -2.96 -19.03 9.13
CA LYS A 126 -1.87 -18.74 8.20
C LYS A 126 -1.43 -17.28 8.20
N ARG A 127 -2.06 -16.41 8.99
CA ARG A 127 -1.68 -15.00 9.08
C ARG A 127 -0.20 -14.85 9.41
N LEU A 128 0.47 -13.94 8.70
CA LEU A 128 1.90 -13.69 8.89
C LEU A 128 2.22 -13.16 10.30
N ASP A 129 1.30 -12.42 10.90
CA ASP A 129 1.44 -11.91 12.28
C ASP A 129 1.15 -12.95 13.38
N GLY A 130 0.85 -14.20 13.02
CA GLY A 130 0.60 -15.30 13.97
C GLY A 130 -0.71 -15.19 14.76
N THR A 131 -1.59 -14.23 14.45
CA THR A 131 -2.87 -14.08 15.16
C THR A 131 -3.98 -14.89 14.50
N VAL A 132 -4.76 -15.64 15.29
CA VAL A 132 -5.89 -16.46 14.79
C VAL A 132 -7.26 -15.80 15.00
N GLU A 133 -7.31 -14.76 15.82
CA GLU A 133 -8.55 -14.05 16.14
C GLU A 133 -8.64 -12.76 15.34
N LEU A 134 -9.74 -12.59 14.59
CA LEU A 134 -10.18 -11.26 14.19
C LEU A 134 -10.76 -10.59 15.43
N LYS A 135 -10.02 -9.68 16.06
CA LYS A 135 -10.47 -8.95 17.26
C LYS A 135 -11.56 -7.93 16.96
N LEU A 136 -12.70 -8.33 16.40
CA LEU A 136 -13.79 -7.46 15.90
C LEU A 136 -14.45 -6.56 16.95
N THR A 137 -14.10 -6.68 18.23
CA THR A 137 -14.64 -5.88 19.34
C THR A 137 -13.80 -4.63 19.61
N ALA A 138 -14.51 -3.52 19.83
CA ALA A 138 -14.00 -2.20 20.17
C ALA A 138 -13.30 -2.14 21.54
#